data_AF-A0A382MMY8-F1
#
_entry.id   AF-A0A382MMY8-F1
#
_cell.length_a   1.000
_cell.length_b   1.000
_cell.length_c   1.000
_cell.angle_alpha   90.00
_cell.angle_beta   90.00
_cell.angle_gamma   90.00
#
_symmetry.space_group_name_H-M   'P 1'
#
loop_
_entity.id
_entity.type
_entity.pdbx_description
1 polymer ?
#
loop_
_entity_poly.entity_id
_entity_poly.type
_entity_poly.pdbx_seq_one_letter_code
_entity_poly.pdbx_strand_id
1 'polypeptide(L)'
;FQRAGIHPTGGGCLCLAGDCPHCIATIDGISYVRTCQVLARTGMVIENHPPDGAPLMSMDDWQEPGVIAHNIYCDVVVIGMGKSGQKVASEFAHKDKQIVTLDAQAGQEVVGIYPGHLVVARTEDGMLHVHSREEIIVASGAAEIHPVVPGNHLAGILTARAALKLAAAGVEMNHLVAIGTQPEGLDAERIVGELIRFEGNERVEAVVVINENGIENRIKCDTVSIGLGLYPRDTLVRMGHDMAVRAVGAAAREADIPPCPKAGTVCHCANVTVEDLESVRDLGFHELELLKRGTLAGTGTCQGGICLPYIRSFLADKGEKLQAPFTARPVNRQLTIGEMAAGSYHHATPRTSLDAEHRQLGARMGRFGGWWRPWYYGNIS
;
A
#
# COMPACT_ATOMS: atom_id res chain seq x y z
N PHE A 1 16.65 -12.85 14.77
CA PHE A 1 15.37 -12.52 15.42
C PHE A 1 14.62 -11.53 14.53
N GLN A 2 13.70 -12.01 13.70
CA GLN A 2 12.99 -11.20 12.68
C GLN A 2 11.93 -10.30 13.35
N ARG A 3 12.04 -8.99 13.14
CA ARG A 3 11.06 -7.95 13.56
C ARG A 3 9.85 -7.89 12.61
N ALA A 4 9.47 -9.00 12.00
CA ALA A 4 8.30 -9.05 11.14
C ALA A 4 7.04 -8.80 11.99
N GLY A 5 6.37 -7.67 11.76
CA GLY A 5 5.15 -7.30 12.48
C GLY A 5 5.29 -6.19 13.52
N ILE A 6 6.50 -5.67 13.75
CA ILE A 6 6.66 -4.42 14.50
C ILE A 6 6.52 -3.25 13.51
N HIS A 7 5.58 -2.34 13.79
CA HIS A 7 5.38 -1.15 12.99
C HIS A 7 6.63 -0.24 13.05
N PRO A 8 7.08 0.41 11.95
CA PRO A 8 8.13 1.42 12.04
C PRO A 8 7.77 2.54 13.03
N THR A 9 8.48 2.61 14.15
CA THR A 9 8.19 3.55 15.25
C THR A 9 8.71 4.98 15.02
N GLY A 10 9.14 5.32 13.80
CA GLY A 10 9.68 6.63 13.44
C GLY A 10 9.50 6.98 11.94
N GLY A 11 9.79 8.23 11.56
CA GLY A 11 9.84 8.68 10.16
C GLY A 11 8.84 9.75 9.75
N GLY A 12 7.74 9.90 10.49
CA GLY A 12 6.69 10.87 10.15
C GLY A 12 6.09 10.67 8.74
N CYS A 13 5.31 11.64 8.26
CA CYS A 13 4.66 11.54 6.95
C CYS A 13 5.64 11.80 5.80
N LEU A 14 6.17 10.77 5.15
CA LEU A 14 7.18 10.93 4.08
C LEU A 14 6.56 11.16 2.68
N CYS A 15 5.58 10.37 2.26
CA CYS A 15 5.07 10.39 0.87
C CYS A 15 3.70 11.07 0.67
N LEU A 16 2.83 11.08 1.69
CA LEU A 16 1.42 11.53 1.59
C LEU A 16 0.67 10.98 0.35
N ALA A 17 0.98 9.74 -0.02
CA ALA A 17 0.46 9.12 -1.23
C ALA A 17 0.06 7.65 -1.01
N GLY A 18 0.15 7.15 0.23
CA GLY A 18 -0.17 5.78 0.58
C GLY A 18 0.85 4.73 0.14
N ASP A 19 2.05 5.12 -0.29
CA ASP A 19 3.08 4.19 -0.79
C ASP A 19 3.97 3.64 0.33
N CYS A 20 4.25 4.45 1.36
CA CYS A 20 5.19 4.12 2.42
C CYS A 20 4.49 3.63 3.70
N PRO A 21 5.19 2.96 4.62
CA PRO A 21 4.58 2.48 5.86
C PRO A 21 4.46 3.54 6.95
N HIS A 22 5.08 4.72 6.82
CA HIS A 22 5.21 5.64 7.95
C HIS A 22 3.91 6.33 8.42
N CYS A 23 2.85 6.32 7.61
CA CYS A 23 1.58 6.99 7.92
C CYS A 23 0.49 6.02 8.41
N ILE A 24 0.81 4.87 9.02
CA ILE A 24 -0.22 3.95 9.50
C ILE A 24 -0.51 4.06 10.99
N ALA A 25 -1.79 3.99 11.33
CA ALA A 25 -2.32 4.12 12.68
C ALA A 25 -3.59 3.26 12.83
N THR A 26 -4.08 3.15 14.06
CA THR A 26 -5.45 2.73 14.34
C THR A 26 -6.35 3.95 14.23
N ILE A 27 -7.37 3.88 13.38
CA ILE A 27 -8.40 4.93 13.23
C ILE A 27 -9.75 4.30 13.57
N ASP A 28 -10.43 4.85 14.56
CA ASP A 28 -11.75 4.41 14.99
C ASP A 28 -11.84 2.89 15.24
N GLY A 29 -10.80 2.30 15.84
CA GLY A 29 -10.70 0.87 16.12
C GLY A 29 -10.14 0.01 14.98
N ILE A 30 -9.96 0.56 13.77
CA ILE A 30 -9.40 -0.16 12.62
C ILE A 30 -7.90 0.11 12.51
N SER A 31 -7.08 -0.93 12.69
CA SER A 31 -5.61 -0.84 12.59
C SER A 31 -5.07 -0.87 11.17
N TYR A 32 -3.80 -0.45 11.02
CA TYR A 32 -3.07 -0.41 9.74
C TYR A 32 -3.68 0.51 8.68
N VAL A 33 -4.48 1.49 9.12
CA VAL A 33 -5.10 2.48 8.26
C VAL A 33 -4.06 3.54 7.89
N ARG A 34 -3.98 3.88 6.61
CA ARG A 34 -3.09 4.93 6.09
C ARG A 34 -3.69 6.30 6.38
N THR A 35 -3.28 6.94 7.48
CA THR A 35 -3.76 8.26 7.89
C THR A 35 -3.65 9.28 6.76
N CYS A 36 -2.59 9.19 5.95
CA CYS A 36 -2.36 10.07 4.82
C CYS A 36 -3.31 9.87 3.62
N GLN A 37 -4.24 8.92 3.68
CA GLN A 37 -5.29 8.65 2.68
C GLN A 37 -6.70 8.73 3.28
N VAL A 38 -6.84 9.15 4.53
CA VAL A 38 -8.13 9.25 5.23
C VAL A 38 -8.49 10.72 5.43
N LEU A 39 -9.71 11.10 5.07
CA LEU A 39 -10.24 12.43 5.34
C LEU A 39 -10.49 12.61 6.84
N ALA A 40 -9.95 13.67 7.42
CA ALA A 40 -10.19 14.01 8.81
C ALA A 40 -11.67 14.36 9.05
N ARG A 41 -12.27 13.82 10.11
CA ARG A 41 -13.65 14.08 10.51
C ARG A 41 -13.74 14.40 11.99
N THR A 42 -14.74 15.19 12.37
CA THR A 42 -15.01 15.50 13.78
C THR A 42 -15.29 14.21 14.56
N GLY A 43 -14.63 14.06 15.71
CA GLY A 43 -14.80 12.90 16.60
C GLY A 43 -14.00 11.65 16.19
N MET A 44 -13.18 11.71 15.14
CA MET A 44 -12.26 10.63 14.78
C MET A 44 -11.26 10.37 15.90
N VAL A 45 -11.08 9.10 16.27
CA VAL A 45 -10.07 8.66 17.24
C VAL A 45 -8.89 8.07 16.48
N ILE A 46 -7.70 8.63 16.70
CA ILE A 46 -6.45 8.19 16.05
C ILE A 46 -5.48 7.74 17.13
N GLU A 47 -5.02 6.50 17.02
CA GLU A 47 -4.12 5.89 17.98
C GLU A 47 -2.88 5.34 17.27
N ASN A 48 -1.71 5.61 17.84
CA ASN A 48 -0.49 4.98 17.38
C ASN A 48 -0.55 3.47 17.63
N HIS A 49 0.06 2.70 16.73
CA HIS A 49 0.31 1.29 17.01
C HIS A 49 1.26 1.14 18.20
N PRO A 50 1.15 0.04 18.97
CA PRO A 50 2.05 -0.22 20.08
C PRO A 50 3.51 -0.27 19.58
N PRO A 51 4.48 0.25 20.36
CA PRO A 51 5.89 0.24 19.97
C PRO A 51 6.46 -1.19 19.93
N ASP A 52 5.93 -2.08 20.77
CA ASP A 52 6.39 -3.46 20.92
C ASP A 52 5.29 -4.44 20.51
N GLY A 53 5.13 -4.61 19.20
CA GLY A 53 4.27 -5.65 18.62
C GLY A 53 3.21 -5.14 17.65
N ALA A 54 2.28 -6.03 17.31
CA ALA A 54 1.13 -5.69 16.48
C ALA A 54 0.00 -5.10 17.34
N PRO A 55 -0.80 -4.16 16.82
CA PRO A 55 -2.05 -3.78 17.45
C PRO A 55 -2.92 -5.02 17.68
N LEU A 56 -3.44 -5.17 18.90
CA LEU A 56 -4.29 -6.29 19.26
C LEU A 56 -5.68 -6.08 18.65
N MET A 57 -6.25 -7.17 18.13
CA MET A 57 -7.67 -7.20 17.78
C MET A 57 -8.48 -7.05 19.07
N SER A 58 -9.47 -6.15 19.07
CA SER A 58 -10.43 -6.07 20.19
C SER A 58 -11.11 -7.43 20.36
N MET A 59 -11.17 -7.91 21.60
CA MET A 59 -11.84 -9.16 21.99
C MET A 59 -13.34 -8.94 22.26
N ASP A 60 -13.82 -7.70 22.18
CA ASP A 60 -15.24 -7.42 22.32
C ASP A 60 -15.99 -7.97 21.10
N ASP A 61 -17.23 -8.43 21.28
CA ASP A 61 -18.09 -8.87 20.18
C ASP A 61 -18.46 -7.66 19.30
N TRP A 62 -17.57 -7.27 18.39
CA TRP A 62 -17.82 -6.24 17.40
C TRP A 62 -18.88 -6.72 16.42
N GLN A 63 -20.12 -6.29 16.63
CA GLN A 63 -21.19 -6.37 15.62
C GLN A 63 -21.08 -5.16 14.69
N GLU A 64 -20.11 -5.15 13.80
CA GLU A 64 -20.20 -4.22 12.67
C GLU A 64 -21.34 -4.63 11.74
N PRO A 65 -22.07 -3.67 11.14
CA PRO A 65 -22.94 -3.96 10.02
C PRO A 65 -22.13 -4.72 8.96
N GLY A 66 -22.66 -5.84 8.45
CA GLY A 66 -21.95 -6.63 7.45
C GLY A 66 -21.57 -5.78 6.23
N VAL A 67 -20.32 -5.92 5.76
CA VAL A 67 -19.84 -5.20 4.58
C VAL A 67 -20.57 -5.73 3.34
N ILE A 68 -21.21 -4.83 2.60
CA ILE A 68 -21.97 -5.17 1.40
C ILE A 68 -21.02 -5.28 0.21
N ALA A 69 -21.24 -6.29 -0.64
CA ALA A 69 -20.61 -6.37 -1.95
C ALA A 69 -21.58 -5.92 -3.05
N HIS A 70 -21.16 -4.95 -3.87
CA HIS A 70 -21.91 -4.47 -5.03
C HIS A 70 -21.27 -5.00 -6.30
N ASN A 71 -22.07 -5.59 -7.19
CA ASN A 71 -21.57 -6.10 -8.47
C ASN A 71 -22.05 -5.20 -9.60
N ILE A 72 -21.11 -4.71 -10.40
CA ILE A 72 -21.40 -3.91 -11.60
C ILE A 72 -20.65 -4.49 -12.80
N TYR A 73 -21.25 -4.32 -13.98
CA TYR A 73 -20.72 -4.80 -15.24
C TYR A 73 -20.55 -3.64 -16.19
N CYS A 74 -19.43 -3.61 -16.90
CA CYS A 74 -19.12 -2.55 -17.85
C CYS A 74 -18.26 -3.12 -18.98
N ASP A 75 -18.02 -2.30 -20.00
CA ASP A 75 -17.17 -2.70 -21.12
C ASP A 75 -15.70 -2.37 -20.81
N VAL A 76 -15.45 -1.24 -20.14
CA VAL A 76 -14.11 -0.77 -19.80
C VAL A 76 -14.06 -0.23 -18.36
N VAL A 77 -12.99 -0.56 -17.63
CA VAL A 77 -12.67 0.03 -16.32
C VAL A 77 -11.42 0.91 -16.45
N VAL A 78 -11.46 2.13 -15.93
CA VAL A 78 -10.29 3.02 -15.82
C VAL A 78 -9.95 3.23 -14.35
N ILE A 79 -8.73 2.84 -13.95
CA ILE A 79 -8.25 2.92 -12.57
C ILE A 79 -7.26 4.07 -12.44
N GLY A 80 -7.59 5.07 -11.64
CA GLY A 80 -6.85 6.30 -11.47
C GLY A 80 -7.36 7.38 -12.44
N MET A 81 -7.83 8.49 -11.90
CA MET A 81 -8.41 9.64 -12.61
C MET A 81 -7.52 10.87 -12.51
N GLY A 82 -6.20 10.67 -12.47
CA GLY A 82 -5.23 11.71 -12.80
C GLY A 82 -5.29 12.11 -14.28
N LYS A 83 -4.40 13.01 -14.73
CA LYS A 83 -4.38 13.54 -16.10
C LYS A 83 -4.48 12.46 -17.20
N SER A 84 -3.73 11.37 -17.07
CA SER A 84 -3.75 10.27 -18.05
C SER A 84 -5.04 9.44 -18.01
N GLY A 85 -5.60 9.24 -16.82
CA GLY A 85 -6.87 8.55 -16.62
C GLY A 85 -8.06 9.32 -17.19
N GLN A 86 -8.13 10.62 -16.92
CA GLN A 86 -9.15 11.50 -17.50
C GLN A 86 -9.06 11.54 -19.02
N LYS A 87 -7.84 11.65 -19.56
CA LYS A 87 -7.62 11.63 -21.01
C LYS A 87 -8.10 10.32 -21.64
N VAL A 88 -7.74 9.18 -21.09
CA VAL A 88 -8.17 7.89 -21.69
C VAL A 88 -9.67 7.65 -21.49
N ALA A 89 -10.24 8.07 -20.37
CA ALA A 89 -11.69 7.98 -20.15
C ALA A 89 -12.47 8.83 -21.18
N SER A 90 -11.98 10.03 -21.52
CA SER A 90 -12.65 10.89 -22.51
C SER A 90 -12.60 10.34 -23.94
N GLU A 91 -11.62 9.50 -24.28
CA GLU A 91 -11.56 8.79 -25.58
C GLU A 91 -12.74 7.82 -25.80
N PHE A 92 -13.43 7.44 -24.72
CA PHE A 92 -14.63 6.61 -24.78
C PHE A 92 -15.94 7.41 -24.67
N ALA A 93 -15.91 8.73 -24.43
CA ALA A 93 -17.10 9.56 -24.26
C ALA A 93 -18.03 9.59 -25.49
N HIS A 94 -17.47 9.32 -26.69
CA HIS A 94 -18.22 9.26 -27.95
C HIS A 94 -18.46 7.83 -28.45
N LYS A 95 -18.13 6.82 -27.65
CA LYS A 95 -18.37 5.42 -27.97
C LYS A 95 -19.61 4.95 -27.20
N ASP A 96 -20.40 4.08 -27.81
CA ASP A 96 -21.50 3.38 -27.14
C ASP A 96 -20.94 2.27 -26.24
N LYS A 97 -20.31 2.69 -25.14
CA LYS A 97 -19.64 1.80 -24.17
C LYS A 97 -19.95 2.22 -22.74
N GLN A 98 -20.20 1.24 -21.90
CA GLN A 98 -20.31 1.42 -20.46
C GLN A 98 -18.92 1.49 -19.85
N ILE A 99 -18.58 2.63 -19.25
CA ILE A 99 -17.27 2.88 -18.64
C ILE A 99 -17.46 3.05 -17.14
N VAL A 100 -16.62 2.39 -16.36
CA VAL A 100 -16.51 2.60 -14.92
C VAL A 100 -15.15 3.21 -14.62
N THR A 101 -15.13 4.29 -13.83
CA THR A 101 -13.91 4.93 -13.36
C THR A 101 -13.76 4.74 -11.86
N LEU A 102 -12.54 4.43 -11.40
CA LEU A 102 -12.22 4.25 -9.98
C LEU A 102 -11.02 5.11 -9.62
N ASP A 103 -11.11 5.92 -8.55
CA ASP A 103 -9.99 6.74 -8.09
C ASP A 103 -9.85 6.75 -6.56
N ALA A 104 -8.62 6.51 -6.08
CA ALA A 104 -8.33 6.47 -4.65
C ALA A 104 -8.53 7.83 -3.95
N GLN A 105 -8.34 8.97 -4.64
CA GLN A 105 -8.61 10.30 -4.07
C GLN A 105 -10.11 10.56 -3.92
N ALA A 106 -10.95 9.83 -4.67
CA ALA A 106 -12.40 9.81 -4.50
C ALA A 106 -12.87 8.73 -3.51
N GLY A 107 -11.97 8.13 -2.72
CA GLY A 107 -12.30 7.08 -1.75
C GLY A 107 -12.56 5.70 -2.37
N GLN A 108 -12.23 5.50 -3.66
CA GLN A 108 -12.42 4.23 -4.37
C GLN A 108 -11.07 3.53 -4.55
N GLU A 109 -10.67 2.73 -3.57
CA GLU A 109 -9.36 2.09 -3.55
C GLU A 109 -9.40 0.70 -4.19
N VAL A 110 -8.78 0.55 -5.36
CA VAL A 110 -8.65 -0.75 -6.02
C VAL A 110 -7.64 -1.64 -5.30
N VAL A 111 -8.11 -2.78 -4.80
CA VAL A 111 -7.34 -3.73 -3.98
C VAL A 111 -6.75 -4.88 -4.78
N GLY A 112 -7.31 -5.17 -5.96
CA GLY A 112 -6.81 -6.25 -6.80
C GLY A 112 -7.52 -6.39 -8.15
N ILE A 113 -6.83 -7.06 -9.07
CA ILE A 113 -7.38 -7.59 -10.33
C ILE A 113 -7.32 -9.12 -10.25
N TYR A 114 -8.42 -9.77 -10.61
CA TYR A 114 -8.62 -11.21 -10.51
C TYR A 114 -8.96 -11.81 -11.88
N PRO A 115 -8.76 -13.13 -12.07
CA PRO A 115 -9.14 -13.82 -13.29
C PRO A 115 -10.60 -13.57 -13.69
N GLY A 116 -10.86 -13.43 -14.99
CA GLY A 116 -12.17 -13.04 -15.52
C GLY A 116 -12.41 -11.53 -15.56
N HIS A 117 -11.33 -10.73 -15.61
CA HIS A 117 -11.38 -9.26 -15.69
C HIS A 117 -12.19 -8.60 -14.56
N LEU A 118 -12.08 -9.20 -13.36
CA LEU A 118 -12.71 -8.69 -12.15
C LEU A 118 -11.77 -7.72 -11.43
N VAL A 119 -12.20 -6.47 -11.29
CA VAL A 119 -11.57 -5.46 -10.45
C VAL A 119 -12.33 -5.37 -9.13
N VAL A 120 -11.65 -5.53 -8.01
CA VAL A 120 -12.25 -5.33 -6.68
C VAL A 120 -11.73 -4.03 -6.10
N ALA A 121 -12.64 -3.19 -5.61
CA ALA A 121 -12.33 -1.93 -4.97
C ALA A 121 -13.08 -1.78 -3.65
N ARG A 122 -12.43 -1.16 -2.68
CA ARG A 122 -13.07 -0.65 -1.47
C ARG A 122 -13.64 0.73 -1.74
N THR A 123 -14.85 0.98 -1.24
CA THR A 123 -15.56 2.25 -1.31
C THR A 123 -16.22 2.55 0.03
N GLU A 124 -16.75 3.75 0.22
CA GLU A 124 -17.56 4.10 1.41
C GLU A 124 -18.80 3.20 1.56
N ASP A 125 -19.40 2.76 0.44
CA ASP A 125 -20.61 1.92 0.41
C ASP A 125 -20.33 0.41 0.56
N GLY A 126 -19.07 0.03 0.78
CA GLY A 126 -18.61 -1.35 0.88
C GLY A 126 -17.68 -1.77 -0.26
N MET A 127 -17.69 -3.06 -0.59
CA MET A 127 -16.82 -3.64 -1.62
C MET A 127 -17.50 -3.60 -2.99
N LEU A 128 -16.82 -3.00 -3.97
CA LEU A 128 -17.28 -2.92 -5.35
C LEU A 128 -16.56 -3.96 -6.21
N HIS A 129 -17.32 -4.83 -6.85
CA HIS A 129 -16.88 -5.85 -7.79
C HIS A 129 -17.24 -5.41 -9.20
N VAL A 130 -16.24 -4.98 -9.97
CA VAL A 130 -16.41 -4.46 -11.32
C VAL A 130 -15.95 -5.51 -12.33
N HIS A 131 -16.89 -6.01 -13.12
CA HIS A 131 -16.65 -7.01 -14.15
C HIS A 131 -16.53 -6.32 -15.52
N SER A 132 -15.31 -6.27 -16.05
CA SER A 132 -15.06 -5.66 -17.36
C SER A 132 -15.19 -6.68 -18.48
N ARG A 133 -15.91 -6.36 -19.56
CA ARG A 133 -16.07 -7.25 -20.73
C ARG A 133 -14.91 -7.16 -21.71
N GLU A 134 -14.25 -6.02 -21.80
CA GLU A 134 -13.24 -5.79 -22.83
C GLU A 134 -11.85 -5.52 -22.26
N GLU A 135 -11.71 -4.49 -21.42
CA GLU A 135 -10.38 -4.02 -20.99
C GLU A 135 -10.41 -3.38 -19.60
N ILE A 136 -9.28 -3.48 -18.90
CA ILE A 136 -8.97 -2.71 -17.69
C ILE A 136 -7.76 -1.82 -17.97
N ILE A 137 -7.91 -0.52 -17.73
CA ILE A 137 -6.89 0.49 -18.00
C ILE A 137 -6.37 1.02 -16.67
N VAL A 138 -5.07 0.84 -16.41
CA VAL A 138 -4.41 1.26 -15.17
C VAL A 138 -3.65 2.57 -15.40
N ALA A 139 -4.13 3.64 -14.77
CA ALA A 139 -3.57 4.98 -14.75
C ALA A 139 -3.16 5.40 -13.32
N SER A 140 -2.67 4.45 -12.52
CA SER A 140 -2.32 4.58 -11.09
C SER A 140 -1.13 5.52 -10.79
N GLY A 141 -0.43 6.00 -11.82
CA GLY A 141 0.71 6.90 -11.72
C GLY A 141 2.01 6.19 -11.29
N ALA A 142 2.91 6.96 -10.67
CA ALA A 142 4.20 6.47 -10.15
C ALA A 142 4.44 6.99 -8.73
N ALA A 143 5.12 6.20 -7.91
CA ALA A 143 5.60 6.55 -6.57
C ALA A 143 6.96 7.26 -6.66
N GLU A 144 7.26 8.15 -5.73
CA GLU A 144 8.62 8.73 -5.60
C GLU A 144 9.55 7.75 -4.92
N ILE A 145 10.81 7.72 -5.35
CA ILE A 145 11.85 6.92 -4.71
C ILE A 145 12.26 7.63 -3.41
N HIS A 146 12.27 6.87 -2.32
CA HIS A 146 12.68 7.33 -0.99
C HIS A 146 14.19 7.17 -0.80
N PRO A 147 14.86 7.97 0.05
CA PRO A 147 16.29 7.83 0.24
C PRO A 147 16.64 6.58 1.09
N VAL A 148 17.71 5.88 0.74
CA VAL A 148 18.32 4.82 1.58
C VAL A 148 19.74 5.25 1.94
N VAL A 149 19.84 5.85 3.12
CA VAL A 149 21.05 6.34 3.77
C VAL A 149 20.86 6.29 5.29
N PRO A 150 21.92 6.32 6.11
CA PRO A 150 21.78 6.49 7.55
C PRO A 150 20.89 7.69 7.91
N GLY A 151 20.03 7.52 8.92
CA GLY A 151 19.08 8.56 9.35
C GLY A 151 17.80 8.69 8.49
N ASN A 152 17.59 7.83 7.49
CA ASN A 152 16.39 7.90 6.62
C ASN A 152 15.06 7.52 7.29
N HIS A 153 15.07 7.29 8.61
CA HIS A 153 13.90 7.07 9.47
C HIS A 153 13.53 8.32 10.29
N LEU A 154 14.25 9.43 10.15
CA LEU A 154 13.98 10.65 10.90
C LEU A 154 12.73 11.36 10.34
N ALA A 155 11.96 11.99 11.23
CA ALA A 155 10.86 12.86 10.82
C ALA A 155 11.37 14.12 10.11
N GLY A 156 10.53 14.71 9.25
CA GLY A 156 10.89 15.90 8.45
C GLY A 156 11.50 15.58 7.09
N ILE A 157 11.68 14.31 6.75
CA ILE A 157 12.02 13.88 5.39
C ILE A 157 10.73 13.71 4.59
N LEU A 158 10.64 14.36 3.44
CA LEU A 158 9.46 14.41 2.57
C LEU A 158 9.85 14.08 1.14
N THR A 159 8.95 13.46 0.38
CA THR A 159 9.04 13.48 -1.08
C THR A 159 8.67 14.86 -1.62
N ALA A 160 9.13 15.22 -2.82
CA ALA A 160 8.81 16.52 -3.43
C ALA A 160 7.29 16.76 -3.55
N ARG A 161 6.51 15.75 -3.96
CA ARG A 161 5.04 15.87 -3.99
C ARG A 161 4.43 15.95 -2.59
N ALA A 162 5.00 15.29 -1.58
CA ALA A 162 4.52 15.43 -0.21
C ALA A 162 4.75 16.84 0.34
N ALA A 163 5.93 17.43 0.09
CA ALA A 163 6.24 18.80 0.49
C ALA A 163 5.23 19.80 -0.12
N LEU A 164 4.94 19.68 -1.42
CA LEU A 164 3.94 20.51 -2.09
C LEU A 164 2.54 20.35 -1.49
N LYS A 165 2.13 19.12 -1.16
CA LYS A 165 0.84 18.86 -0.52
C LYS A 165 0.74 19.48 0.88
N LEU A 166 1.80 19.37 1.68
CA LEU A 166 1.85 19.98 3.01
C LEU A 166 1.79 21.50 2.95
N ALA A 167 2.57 22.11 2.07
CA ALA A 167 2.54 23.55 1.85
C ALA A 167 1.15 24.03 1.40
N ALA A 168 0.52 23.31 0.46
CA ALA A 168 -0.83 23.63 0.01
C ALA A 168 -1.89 23.49 1.12
N ALA A 169 -1.64 22.65 2.12
CA ALA A 169 -2.47 22.52 3.32
C ALA A 169 -2.15 23.55 4.41
N GLY A 170 -1.20 24.47 4.17
CA GLY A 170 -0.80 25.52 5.12
C GLY A 170 0.20 25.08 6.19
N VAL A 171 0.89 23.95 6.00
CA VAL A 171 1.95 23.51 6.91
C VAL A 171 3.25 24.24 6.56
N GLU A 172 3.78 24.99 7.52
CA GLU A 172 5.01 25.75 7.37
C GLU A 172 6.26 24.85 7.42
N MET A 173 7.24 25.13 6.54
CA MET A 173 8.54 24.46 6.46
C MET A 173 9.64 25.52 6.46
N ASN A 174 10.20 25.83 7.62
CA ASN A 174 11.06 27.01 7.80
C ASN A 174 12.46 26.84 7.18
N HIS A 175 13.08 25.68 7.36
CA HIS A 175 14.42 25.39 6.85
C HIS A 175 14.38 24.18 5.91
N LEU A 176 13.74 24.39 4.76
CA LEU A 176 13.56 23.37 3.73
C LEU A 176 14.80 23.26 2.82
N VAL A 177 15.42 22.09 2.83
CA VAL A 177 16.47 21.71 1.88
C VAL A 177 15.90 20.76 0.83
N ALA A 178 16.23 20.95 -0.44
CA ALA A 178 15.83 20.06 -1.53
C ALA A 178 17.03 19.30 -2.11
N ILE A 179 16.89 17.97 -2.21
CA ILE A 179 17.87 17.07 -2.84
C ILE A 179 17.22 16.38 -4.04
N GLY A 180 17.89 16.46 -5.19
CA GLY A 180 17.38 15.95 -6.46
C GLY A 180 16.35 16.91 -7.09
N THR A 181 15.22 16.36 -7.53
CA THR A 181 14.13 17.16 -8.11
C THR A 181 13.51 18.07 -7.05
N GLN A 182 13.40 19.36 -7.35
CA GLN A 182 12.85 20.33 -6.41
C GLN A 182 11.32 20.30 -6.37
N PRO A 183 10.71 20.62 -5.22
CA PRO A 183 9.29 20.90 -5.13
C PRO A 183 9.00 22.30 -5.71
N GLU A 184 8.66 22.37 -7.00
CA GLU A 184 8.41 23.62 -7.71
C GLU A 184 7.36 24.49 -7.00
N GLY A 185 7.74 25.72 -6.66
CA GLY A 185 6.87 26.69 -5.98
C GLY A 185 7.11 26.82 -4.48
N LEU A 186 8.00 26.03 -3.88
CA LEU A 186 8.46 26.21 -2.50
C LEU A 186 9.83 26.89 -2.46
N ASP A 187 10.04 27.74 -1.44
CA ASP A 187 11.35 28.29 -1.13
C ASP A 187 12.20 27.20 -0.46
N ALA A 188 13.05 26.54 -1.24
CA ALA A 188 13.87 25.42 -0.80
C ALA A 188 15.32 25.61 -1.25
N GLU A 189 16.26 25.52 -0.31
CA GLU A 189 17.69 25.55 -0.63
C GLU A 189 18.05 24.27 -1.41
N ARG A 190 18.46 24.44 -2.66
CA ARG A 190 18.89 23.31 -3.49
C ARG A 190 20.29 22.87 -3.10
N ILE A 191 20.41 21.62 -2.69
CA ILE A 191 21.71 21.02 -2.40
C ILE A 191 22.08 20.06 -3.53
N VAL A 192 23.27 20.28 -4.08
CA VAL A 192 23.88 19.43 -5.12
C VAL A 192 24.99 18.60 -4.47
N GLY A 193 24.95 17.29 -4.67
CA GLY A 193 25.92 16.35 -4.13
C GLY A 193 25.31 14.96 -3.94
N GLU A 194 26.15 13.99 -3.62
CA GLU A 194 25.71 12.65 -3.20
C GLU A 194 25.19 12.73 -1.76
N LEU A 195 23.94 12.38 -1.54
CA LEU A 195 23.36 12.28 -0.20
C LEU A 195 24.03 11.14 0.58
N ILE A 196 24.63 11.46 1.73
CA ILE A 196 25.35 10.49 2.56
C ILE A 196 24.56 10.05 3.77
N ARG A 197 23.94 10.99 4.49
CA ARG A 197 23.17 10.71 5.71
C ARG A 197 22.28 11.88 6.11
N PHE A 198 21.28 11.58 6.92
CA PHE A 198 20.54 12.54 7.73
C PHE A 198 21.03 12.47 9.18
N GLU A 199 21.13 13.62 9.83
CA GLU A 199 21.51 13.74 11.24
C GLU A 199 20.37 14.35 12.06
N GLY A 200 20.19 13.83 13.26
CA GLY A 200 19.15 14.23 14.19
C GLY A 200 18.79 13.10 15.14
N ASN A 201 17.87 13.36 16.06
CA ASN A 201 17.39 12.36 17.02
C ASN A 201 16.02 11.80 16.61
N GLU A 202 14.94 12.58 16.79
CA GLU A 202 13.59 12.19 16.37
C GLU A 202 13.22 12.78 14.99
N ARG A 203 13.82 13.92 14.68
CA ARG A 203 13.62 14.69 13.45
C ARG A 203 14.96 15.05 12.82
N VAL A 204 14.94 15.34 11.54
CA VAL A 204 16.12 15.85 10.83
C VAL A 204 16.50 17.23 11.39
N GLU A 205 17.79 17.39 11.66
CA GLU A 205 18.42 18.64 12.10
C GLU A 205 19.53 19.08 11.13
N ALA A 206 20.06 18.12 10.35
CA ALA A 206 20.96 18.40 9.25
C ALA A 206 20.93 17.27 8.22
N VAL A 207 21.36 17.62 7.02
CA VAL A 207 21.69 16.67 5.96
C VAL A 207 23.16 16.79 5.61
N VAL A 208 23.79 15.65 5.33
CA VAL A 208 25.19 15.60 4.91
C VAL A 208 25.26 15.06 3.49
N VAL A 209 25.93 15.83 2.64
CA VAL A 209 26.19 15.47 1.24
C VAL A 209 27.68 15.52 0.94
N ILE A 210 28.13 14.71 0.00
CA ILE A 210 29.45 14.87 -0.62
C ILE A 210 29.29 15.68 -1.90
N ASN A 211 30.00 16.80 -1.99
CA ASN A 211 30.04 17.61 -3.19
C ASN A 211 30.94 17.00 -4.28
N GLU A 212 30.97 17.62 -5.46
CA GLU A 212 31.77 17.15 -6.62
C GLU A 212 33.28 17.01 -6.33
N ASN A 213 33.80 17.71 -5.32
CA ASN A 213 35.21 17.65 -4.92
C ASN A 213 35.49 16.55 -3.87
N GLY A 214 34.49 15.73 -3.51
CA GLY A 214 34.64 14.69 -2.50
C GLY A 214 34.60 15.21 -1.06
N ILE A 215 34.22 16.47 -0.83
CA ILE A 215 34.18 17.08 0.51
C ILE A 215 32.78 16.92 1.11
N GLU A 216 32.71 16.41 2.33
CA GLU A 216 31.47 16.36 3.11
C GLU A 216 31.03 17.77 3.52
N ASN A 217 29.80 18.12 3.15
CA ASN A 217 29.14 19.35 3.53
C ASN A 217 27.94 19.00 4.41
N ARG A 218 27.91 19.60 5.61
CA ARG A 218 26.80 19.48 6.55
C ARG A 218 25.91 20.72 6.46
N ILE A 219 24.66 20.54 6.06
CA ILE A 219 23.67 21.62 5.92
C ILE A 219 22.60 21.47 6.99
N LYS A 220 22.45 22.49 7.84
CA LYS A 220 21.39 22.52 8.87
C LYS A 220 20.03 22.72 8.21
N CYS A 221 19.06 21.91 8.61
CA CYS A 221 17.69 21.97 8.09
C CYS A 221 16.73 21.30 9.07
N ASP A 222 15.46 21.66 9.02
CA ASP A 222 14.41 21.04 9.82
C ASP A 222 13.45 20.18 8.99
N THR A 223 13.56 20.29 7.67
CA THR A 223 12.78 19.61 6.66
C THR A 223 13.66 19.33 5.43
N VAL A 224 13.59 18.13 4.86
CA VAL A 224 14.27 17.78 3.61
C VAL A 224 13.26 17.26 2.59
N SER A 225 13.21 17.89 1.42
CA SER A 225 12.49 17.39 0.25
C SER A 225 13.40 16.52 -0.62
N ILE A 226 12.93 15.33 -0.97
CA ILE A 226 13.66 14.31 -1.71
C ILE A 226 12.98 14.04 -3.06
N GLY A 227 13.73 14.18 -4.14
CA GLY A 227 13.28 13.90 -5.51
C GLY A 227 14.28 13.01 -6.26
N LEU A 228 14.29 11.71 -5.96
CA LEU A 228 15.28 10.73 -6.48
C LEU A 228 14.80 9.95 -7.72
N GLY A 229 13.72 10.40 -8.36
CA GLY A 229 13.08 9.70 -9.46
C GLY A 229 11.77 9.02 -9.05
N LEU A 230 11.19 8.30 -9.99
CA LEU A 230 9.86 7.72 -9.87
C LEU A 230 9.85 6.25 -10.28
N TYR A 231 9.08 5.47 -9.53
CA TYR A 231 8.85 4.06 -9.79
C TYR A 231 7.37 3.82 -10.15
N PRO A 232 7.05 3.16 -11.29
CA PRO A 232 5.66 3.00 -11.74
C PRO A 232 4.83 2.19 -10.74
N ARG A 233 3.57 2.59 -10.51
CA ARG A 233 2.60 1.85 -9.69
C ARG A 233 1.91 0.76 -10.53
N ASP A 234 2.72 -0.12 -11.11
CA ASP A 234 2.30 -1.14 -12.07
C ASP A 234 1.76 -2.43 -11.42
N THR A 235 1.65 -2.50 -10.08
CA THR A 235 1.25 -3.71 -9.37
C THR A 235 -0.08 -4.28 -9.86
N LEU A 236 -1.08 -3.43 -10.12
CA LEU A 236 -2.37 -3.88 -10.67
C LEU A 236 -2.21 -4.47 -12.09
N VAL A 237 -1.38 -3.85 -12.93
CA VAL A 237 -1.07 -4.35 -14.29
C VAL A 237 -0.45 -5.74 -14.21
N ARG A 238 0.51 -5.92 -13.27
CA ARG A 238 1.17 -7.22 -13.06
C ARG A 238 0.26 -8.29 -12.46
N MET A 239 -0.76 -7.94 -11.67
CA MET A 239 -1.81 -8.89 -11.27
C MET A 239 -2.67 -9.31 -12.47
N GLY A 240 -2.87 -8.36 -13.38
CA GLY A 240 -3.58 -8.49 -14.65
C GLY A 240 -2.88 -9.30 -15.74
N HIS A 241 -1.78 -10.01 -15.43
CA HIS A 241 -1.00 -10.74 -16.42
C HIS A 241 -1.90 -11.74 -17.20
N ASP A 242 -1.70 -11.83 -18.52
CA ASP A 242 -2.52 -12.60 -19.47
C ASP A 242 -3.99 -12.17 -19.61
N MET A 243 -4.39 -11.04 -19.03
CA MET A 243 -5.71 -10.42 -19.25
C MET A 243 -5.59 -9.19 -20.13
N ALA A 244 -6.73 -8.68 -20.61
CA ALA A 244 -6.80 -7.40 -21.31
C ALA A 244 -6.64 -6.24 -20.32
N VAL A 245 -5.42 -6.07 -19.83
CA VAL A 245 -5.03 -5.06 -18.85
C VAL A 245 -3.84 -4.29 -19.41
N ARG A 246 -3.92 -2.96 -19.47
CA ARG A 246 -2.80 -2.12 -19.89
C ARG A 246 -2.58 -0.93 -18.98
N ALA A 247 -1.34 -0.47 -18.94
CA ALA A 247 -0.95 0.75 -18.23
C ALA A 247 -1.04 1.98 -19.15
N VAL A 248 -1.32 3.16 -18.58
CA VAL A 248 -1.17 4.45 -19.26
C VAL A 248 -0.50 5.50 -18.37
N GLY A 249 0.06 6.53 -19.00
CA GLY A 249 0.73 7.63 -18.30
C GLY A 249 1.91 7.13 -17.46
N ALA A 250 2.08 7.69 -16.27
CA ALA A 250 3.20 7.34 -15.39
C ALA A 250 3.13 5.91 -14.81
N ALA A 251 2.03 5.17 -15.00
CA ALA A 251 2.01 3.74 -14.67
C ALA A 251 2.68 2.87 -15.74
N ALA A 252 2.81 3.38 -16.97
CA ALA A 252 3.40 2.67 -18.12
C ALA A 252 4.88 3.02 -18.38
N ARG A 253 5.45 3.92 -17.59
CA ARG A 253 6.83 4.37 -17.76
C ARG A 253 7.83 3.27 -17.40
N GLU A 254 9.05 3.41 -17.92
CA GLU A 254 10.19 2.69 -17.38
C GLU A 254 10.51 3.20 -15.96
N ALA A 255 10.90 2.27 -15.08
CA ALA A 255 11.21 2.56 -13.70
C ALA A 255 12.58 3.25 -13.56
N ASP A 256 12.65 4.33 -12.80
CA ASP A 256 13.94 4.84 -12.36
C ASP A 256 14.52 3.82 -11.35
N ILE A 257 15.74 3.37 -11.60
CA ILE A 257 16.46 2.47 -10.69
C ILE A 257 17.45 3.32 -9.89
N PRO A 258 17.30 3.41 -8.55
CA PRO A 258 18.22 4.20 -7.76
C PRO A 258 19.62 3.57 -7.77
N PRO A 259 20.67 4.31 -7.40
CA PRO A 259 21.98 3.73 -7.14
C PRO A 259 21.90 2.59 -6.12
N CYS A 260 22.88 1.69 -6.16
CA CYS A 260 23.04 0.66 -5.12
C CYS A 260 23.19 1.37 -3.76
N PRO A 261 22.35 1.04 -2.76
CA PRO A 261 22.44 1.68 -1.45
C PRO A 261 23.70 1.21 -0.72
N LYS A 262 24.41 2.14 -0.08
CA LYS A 262 25.67 1.85 0.64
C LYS A 262 25.46 1.58 2.13
N ALA A 263 24.45 2.18 2.75
CA ALA A 263 24.10 2.04 4.16
C ALA A 263 22.67 2.52 4.43
N GLY A 264 22.13 2.22 5.61
CA GLY A 264 20.82 2.71 6.06
C GLY A 264 19.69 1.68 5.93
N THR A 265 18.46 2.10 6.24
CA THR A 265 17.30 1.19 6.25
C THR A 265 16.69 1.08 4.86
N VAL A 266 16.69 -0.12 4.29
CA VAL A 266 16.10 -0.40 2.97
C VAL A 266 14.60 -0.65 3.08
N CYS A 267 14.16 -1.41 4.09
CA CYS A 267 12.75 -1.73 4.32
C CYS A 267 12.34 -1.36 5.75
N HIS A 268 11.67 -0.22 5.91
CA HIS A 268 11.17 0.22 7.21
C HIS A 268 10.10 -0.72 7.80
N CYS A 269 9.30 -1.39 6.97
CA CYS A 269 8.27 -2.31 7.47
C CYS A 269 8.82 -3.53 8.20
N ALA A 270 9.99 -4.01 7.76
CA ALA A 270 10.62 -5.21 8.30
C ALA A 270 11.91 -4.88 9.07
N ASN A 271 12.23 -3.58 9.18
CA ASN A 271 13.48 -3.05 9.74
C ASN A 271 14.73 -3.72 9.14
N VAL A 272 14.79 -3.80 7.81
CA VAL A 272 15.92 -4.41 7.06
C VAL A 272 16.86 -3.31 6.61
N THR A 273 18.15 -3.44 6.92
CA THR A 273 19.22 -2.52 6.48
C THR A 273 19.95 -3.03 5.24
N VAL A 274 20.92 -2.26 4.74
CA VAL A 274 21.82 -2.71 3.66
C VAL A 274 22.67 -3.89 4.13
N GLU A 275 23.17 -3.85 5.36
CA GLU A 275 24.00 -4.91 5.96
C GLU A 275 23.22 -6.24 6.09
N ASP A 276 21.92 -6.18 6.35
CA ASP A 276 21.04 -7.36 6.34
C ASP A 276 20.92 -7.97 4.93
N LEU A 277 20.82 -7.14 3.88
CA LEU A 277 20.80 -7.63 2.49
C LEU A 277 22.13 -8.28 2.11
N GLU A 278 23.26 -7.67 2.50
CA GLU A 278 24.60 -8.22 2.30
C GLU A 278 24.74 -9.56 3.01
N SER A 279 24.36 -9.63 4.29
CA SER A 279 24.43 -10.85 5.08
C SER A 279 23.62 -12.00 4.45
N VAL A 280 22.41 -11.73 3.96
CA VAL A 280 21.59 -12.76 3.29
C VAL A 280 22.18 -13.10 1.92
N ARG A 281 22.70 -12.14 1.16
CA ARG A 281 23.35 -12.42 -0.11
C ARG A 281 24.58 -13.33 0.07
N ASP A 282 25.39 -13.10 1.11
CA ASP A 282 26.59 -13.88 1.41
C ASP A 282 26.29 -15.33 1.80
N LEU A 283 25.03 -15.64 2.17
CA LEU A 283 24.54 -17.01 2.31
C LEU A 283 24.20 -17.69 0.96
N GLY A 284 24.40 -17.00 -0.18
CA GLY A 284 24.18 -17.50 -1.54
C GLY A 284 22.82 -17.12 -2.14
N PHE A 285 22.03 -16.27 -1.50
CA PHE A 285 20.73 -15.83 -2.02
C PHE A 285 20.89 -14.67 -3.01
N HIS A 286 21.12 -14.99 -4.29
CA HIS A 286 21.36 -14.01 -5.35
C HIS A 286 20.12 -13.62 -6.16
N GLU A 287 18.97 -14.25 -5.90
CA GLU A 287 17.71 -13.96 -6.57
C GLU A 287 16.83 -13.04 -5.72
N LEU A 288 16.11 -12.12 -6.37
CA LEU A 288 15.25 -11.13 -5.71
C LEU A 288 14.18 -11.76 -4.83
N GLU A 289 13.57 -12.86 -5.28
CA GLU A 289 12.57 -13.60 -4.50
C GLU A 289 13.19 -14.37 -3.31
N LEU A 290 14.47 -14.75 -3.40
CA LEU A 290 15.21 -15.38 -2.30
C LEU A 290 15.67 -14.35 -1.26
N LEU A 291 16.19 -13.19 -1.69
CA LEU A 291 16.48 -12.07 -0.80
C LEU A 291 15.23 -11.62 -0.04
N LYS A 292 14.08 -11.51 -0.72
CA LYS A 292 12.78 -11.22 -0.09
C LYS A 292 12.46 -12.22 1.02
N ARG A 293 12.64 -13.52 0.77
CA ARG A 293 12.33 -14.58 1.76
C ARG A 293 13.32 -14.60 2.92
N GLY A 294 14.61 -14.39 2.64
CA GLY A 294 15.67 -14.38 3.65
C GLY A 294 15.59 -13.16 4.56
N THR A 295 15.32 -11.97 4.01
CA THR A 295 15.27 -10.71 4.77
C THR A 295 13.88 -10.31 5.24
N LEU A 296 12.82 -10.81 4.60
CA LEU A 296 11.44 -10.30 4.70
C LEU A 296 11.25 -8.88 4.15
N ALA A 297 12.24 -8.29 3.49
CA ALA A 297 12.04 -7.02 2.79
C ALA A 297 11.01 -7.20 1.68
N GLY A 298 9.98 -6.33 1.66
CA GLY A 298 8.89 -6.40 0.70
C GLY A 298 7.66 -7.21 1.13
N THR A 299 7.64 -7.75 2.36
CA THR A 299 6.47 -8.47 2.90
C THR A 299 5.58 -7.64 3.83
N GLY A 300 6.03 -6.44 4.22
CA GLY A 300 5.30 -5.58 5.15
C GLY A 300 4.14 -4.78 4.53
N THR A 301 3.62 -3.79 5.25
CA THR A 301 2.36 -3.10 4.88
C THR A 301 2.42 -2.35 3.54
N CYS A 302 3.60 -1.90 3.11
CA CYS A 302 3.79 -1.30 1.79
C CYS A 302 3.94 -2.32 0.63
N GLN A 303 4.01 -3.63 0.93
CA GLN A 303 4.16 -4.72 -0.05
C GLN A 303 5.33 -4.51 -1.05
N GLY A 304 6.42 -3.90 -0.57
CA GLY A 304 7.60 -3.63 -1.37
C GLY A 304 7.60 -2.30 -2.11
N GLY A 305 6.57 -1.44 -1.95
CA GLY A 305 6.47 -0.16 -2.66
C GLY A 305 7.68 0.77 -2.49
N ILE A 306 8.42 0.64 -1.38
CA ILE A 306 9.60 1.48 -1.08
C ILE A 306 10.93 0.73 -1.25
N CYS A 307 11.03 -0.52 -0.77
CA CYS A 307 12.29 -1.25 -0.77
C CYS A 307 12.61 -1.94 -2.10
N LEU A 308 11.60 -2.27 -2.93
CA LEU A 308 11.81 -3.00 -4.18
C LEU A 308 12.81 -2.34 -5.14
N PRO A 309 12.76 -1.02 -5.41
CA PRO A 309 13.74 -0.36 -6.28
C PRO A 309 15.18 -0.57 -5.82
N TYR A 310 15.43 -0.49 -4.50
CA TYR A 310 16.75 -0.65 -3.90
C TYR A 310 17.23 -2.10 -3.83
N ILE A 311 16.35 -3.07 -3.59
CA ILE A 311 16.71 -4.49 -3.68
C ILE A 311 17.12 -4.83 -5.12
N ARG A 312 16.41 -4.28 -6.11
CA ARG A 312 16.75 -4.45 -7.53
C ARG A 312 18.09 -3.79 -7.88
N SER A 313 18.36 -2.57 -7.41
CA SER A 313 19.64 -1.91 -7.66
C SER A 313 20.81 -2.59 -6.96
N PHE A 314 20.62 -3.04 -5.72
CA PHE A 314 21.58 -3.84 -4.96
C PHE A 314 21.98 -5.12 -5.70
N LEU A 315 21.00 -5.88 -6.20
CA LEU A 315 21.28 -7.10 -6.96
C LEU A 315 21.94 -6.82 -8.31
N ALA A 316 21.53 -5.76 -9.01
CA ALA A 316 22.11 -5.39 -10.29
C ALA A 316 23.59 -5.00 -10.16
N ASP A 317 23.95 -4.28 -9.10
CA ASP A 317 25.34 -3.90 -8.78
C ASP A 317 26.23 -5.10 -8.45
N LYS A 318 25.68 -6.10 -7.75
CA LYS A 318 26.44 -7.26 -7.25
C LYS A 318 26.33 -8.53 -8.10
N GLY A 319 25.53 -8.53 -9.18
CA GLY A 319 24.98 -9.75 -9.77
C GLY A 319 24.47 -9.66 -11.21
N GLU A 320 25.06 -8.79 -12.04
CA GLU A 320 25.13 -8.97 -13.50
C GLU A 320 23.87 -8.66 -14.36
N LYS A 321 22.67 -8.46 -13.79
CA LYS A 321 21.51 -7.89 -14.52
C LYS A 321 20.39 -7.40 -13.60
N LEU A 322 19.65 -6.38 -14.04
CA LEU A 322 18.43 -5.93 -13.37
C LEU A 322 17.34 -7.01 -13.40
N GLN A 323 17.01 -7.57 -12.23
CA GLN A 323 15.98 -8.61 -12.10
C GLN A 323 14.56 -8.04 -12.15
N ALA A 324 13.59 -8.91 -12.48
CA ALA A 324 12.16 -8.57 -12.50
C ALA A 324 11.65 -8.22 -11.08
N PRO A 325 10.59 -7.39 -10.97
CA PRO A 325 9.99 -7.05 -9.68
C PRO A 325 9.35 -8.29 -9.00
N PHE A 326 8.99 -8.14 -7.72
CA PHE A 326 8.24 -9.18 -7.00
C PHE A 326 6.98 -9.60 -7.75
N THR A 327 6.60 -10.86 -7.57
CA THR A 327 5.30 -11.34 -8.03
C THR A 327 4.18 -10.51 -7.42
N ALA A 328 3.33 -9.88 -8.23
CA ALA A 328 2.17 -9.14 -7.76
C ALA A 328 1.05 -10.10 -7.35
N ARG A 329 0.47 -9.90 -6.18
CA ARG A 329 -0.65 -10.69 -5.65
C ARG A 329 -1.69 -9.77 -5.04
N PRO A 330 -2.99 -9.99 -5.29
CA PRO A 330 -4.04 -9.40 -4.46
C PRO A 330 -3.86 -9.83 -3.00
N VAL A 331 -4.06 -8.96 -2.01
CA VAL A 331 -4.50 -7.55 -2.10
C VAL A 331 -3.28 -6.59 -2.02
N ASN A 332 -3.24 -5.54 -2.85
CA ASN A 332 -2.15 -4.53 -2.80
C ASN A 332 -2.29 -3.52 -1.64
N ARG A 333 -3.40 -3.60 -0.91
CA ARG A 333 -3.80 -2.73 0.19
C ARG A 333 -4.47 -3.56 1.27
N GLN A 334 -4.31 -3.14 2.52
CA GLN A 334 -4.87 -3.84 3.66
C GLN A 334 -6.40 -3.78 3.61
N LEU A 335 -7.04 -4.95 3.75
CA LEU A 335 -8.47 -5.10 3.96
C LEU A 335 -8.72 -5.67 5.35
N THR A 336 -9.86 -5.33 5.95
CA THR A 336 -10.39 -6.04 7.10
C THR A 336 -10.90 -7.41 6.67
N ILE A 337 -11.01 -8.34 7.63
CA ILE A 337 -11.64 -9.64 7.37
C ILE A 337 -13.11 -9.47 6.96
N GLY A 338 -13.81 -8.47 7.53
CA GLY A 338 -15.18 -8.14 7.15
C GLY A 338 -15.29 -7.70 5.68
N GLU A 339 -14.38 -6.85 5.21
CA GLU A 339 -14.30 -6.44 3.80
C GLU A 339 -13.99 -7.64 2.90
N MET A 340 -13.06 -8.51 3.28
CA MET A 340 -12.76 -9.73 2.51
C MET A 340 -13.94 -10.72 2.47
N ALA A 341 -14.77 -10.75 3.51
CA ALA A 341 -15.97 -11.57 3.59
C ALA A 341 -17.17 -10.94 2.87
N ALA A 342 -17.07 -9.71 2.36
CA ALA A 342 -18.18 -9.04 1.68
C ALA A 342 -18.71 -9.90 0.52
N GLY A 343 -20.04 -10.07 0.47
CA GLY A 343 -20.70 -10.93 -0.52
C GLY A 343 -20.57 -12.43 -0.26
N SER A 344 -19.86 -12.86 0.78
CA SER A 344 -19.89 -14.24 1.27
C SER A 344 -21.17 -14.47 2.07
N TYR A 345 -22.17 -15.04 1.42
CA TYR A 345 -23.33 -15.54 2.14
C TYR A 345 -23.02 -16.93 2.66
N HIS A 346 -23.04 -17.13 3.98
CA HIS A 346 -23.20 -18.48 4.50
C HIS A 346 -24.44 -19.08 3.85
N HIS A 347 -24.32 -20.29 3.28
CA HIS A 347 -25.47 -20.99 2.74
C HIS A 347 -26.61 -20.91 3.75
N ALA A 348 -27.75 -20.34 3.33
CA ALA A 348 -28.96 -20.45 4.12
C ALA A 348 -29.09 -21.93 4.48
N THR A 349 -29.29 -22.23 5.76
CA THR A 349 -29.51 -23.62 6.20
C THR A 349 -30.97 -23.93 5.90
N PRO A 350 -31.32 -24.55 4.75
CA PRO A 350 -32.69 -24.83 4.40
C PRO A 350 -33.40 -25.66 5.46
N ARG A 351 -34.72 -25.47 5.50
CA ARG A 351 -35.65 -26.11 6.42
C ARG A 351 -36.66 -26.91 5.59
N THR A 352 -37.10 -28.03 6.10
CA THR A 352 -38.18 -28.79 5.44
C THR A 352 -39.51 -28.02 5.56
N SER A 353 -40.49 -28.35 4.71
CA SER A 353 -41.84 -27.81 4.83
C SER A 353 -42.51 -28.14 6.18
N LEU A 354 -41.99 -29.16 6.89
CA LEU A 354 -42.46 -29.61 8.20
C LEU A 354 -41.62 -29.07 9.38
N ASP A 355 -40.70 -28.12 9.16
CA ASP A 355 -39.81 -27.59 10.24
C ASP A 355 -40.62 -27.01 11.40
N ALA A 356 -41.73 -26.33 11.10
CA ALA A 356 -42.62 -25.77 12.12
C ALA A 356 -43.26 -26.88 12.96
N GLU A 357 -43.76 -27.93 12.32
CA GLU A 357 -44.37 -29.10 12.95
C GLU A 357 -43.34 -29.87 13.78
N HIS A 358 -42.12 -30.07 13.28
CA HIS A 358 -41.04 -30.71 14.01
C HIS A 358 -40.74 -29.98 15.33
N ARG A 359 -40.62 -28.65 15.28
CA ARG A 359 -40.40 -27.81 16.47
C ARG A 359 -41.60 -27.82 17.42
N GLN A 360 -42.81 -27.78 16.88
CA GLN A 360 -44.05 -27.84 17.66
C GLN A 360 -44.17 -29.16 18.43
N LEU A 361 -43.75 -30.28 17.81
CA LEU A 361 -43.71 -31.60 18.44
C LEU A 361 -42.49 -31.78 19.38
N GLY A 362 -41.73 -30.72 19.64
CA GLY A 362 -40.61 -30.75 20.58
C GLY A 362 -39.34 -31.39 20.02
N ALA A 363 -39.14 -31.39 18.70
CA ALA A 363 -37.89 -31.87 18.12
C ALA A 363 -36.71 -31.00 18.56
N ARG A 364 -35.62 -31.63 19.00
CA ARG A 364 -34.32 -30.97 19.04
C ARG A 364 -33.75 -30.92 17.63
N MET A 365 -33.67 -29.73 17.06
CA MET A 365 -33.16 -29.54 15.71
C MET A 365 -31.63 -29.54 15.70
N GLY A 366 -31.04 -30.17 14.70
CA GLY A 366 -29.60 -30.17 14.44
C GLY A 366 -29.30 -29.79 13.00
N ARG A 367 -28.06 -29.36 12.75
CA ARG A 367 -27.55 -29.13 11.40
C ARG A 367 -26.96 -30.43 10.86
N PHE A 368 -27.65 -31.04 9.90
CA PHE A 368 -27.20 -32.25 9.23
C PHE A 368 -26.83 -31.89 7.80
N GLY A 369 -25.52 -31.71 7.56
CA GLY A 369 -25.01 -31.13 6.33
C GLY A 369 -25.53 -29.70 6.14
N GLY A 370 -26.20 -29.44 5.02
CA GLY A 370 -26.81 -28.15 4.72
C GLY A 370 -28.15 -27.89 5.39
N TRP A 371 -28.81 -28.87 6.03
CA TRP A 371 -30.22 -28.75 6.42
C TRP A 371 -30.42 -28.68 7.94
N TRP A 372 -31.44 -27.94 8.35
CA TRP A 372 -32.06 -28.11 9.67
C TRP A 372 -32.95 -29.35 9.64
N ARG A 373 -32.62 -30.34 10.47
CA ARG A 373 -33.42 -31.57 10.59
C ARG A 373 -33.64 -31.93 12.06
N PRO A 374 -34.76 -32.58 12.40
CA PRO A 374 -34.96 -33.10 13.74
C PRO A 374 -33.89 -34.16 14.03
N TRP A 375 -33.12 -33.95 15.10
CA TRP A 375 -32.19 -34.96 15.61
C TRP A 375 -32.97 -36.03 16.35
N TYR A 376 -33.81 -35.63 17.30
CA TYR A 376 -34.70 -36.51 18.05
C TYR A 376 -35.89 -35.72 18.60
N TYR A 377 -36.93 -36.45 19.01
CA TYR A 377 -38.11 -35.92 19.68
C TYR A 377 -38.15 -36.47 21.11
N GLY A 378 -38.45 -35.61 22.10
CA GLY A 378 -38.55 -36.01 23.50
C GLY A 378 -37.26 -35.81 24.32
N ASN A 379 -37.30 -36.12 25.62
CA ASN A 379 -36.15 -36.03 26.51
C ASN A 379 -35.32 -37.32 26.41
N ILE A 380 -34.04 -37.20 26.08
CA ILE A 380 -33.09 -38.31 26.26
C ILE A 380 -32.86 -38.42 27.77
N SER A 381 -33.46 -39.43 28.40
CA SER A 381 -33.18 -39.83 29.78
C SER A 381 -31.81 -40.50 29.89
#